data_AF-A0A946D0V5-F1
#
_entry.id   AF-A0A946D0V5-F1
#
_cell.length_a   1.000
_cell.length_b   1.000
_cell.length_c   1.000
_cell.angle_alpha   90.00
_cell.angle_beta   90.00
_cell.angle_gamma   90.00
#
_symmetry.space_group_name_H-M   'P 1'
#
loop_
_entity.id
_entity.type
_entity.pdbx_description
1 polymer ?
#
loop_
_entity_poly.entity_id
_entity_poly.type
_entity_poly.pdbx_seq_one_letter_code
_entity_poly.pdbx_strand_id
1 'polypeptide(L)'
;MGKFNKFGGIGSTPSFQLLASLRDGVERFQSFYARRPHPSFIFLPDQQPPTKLPLNAPPIQLTYEQVDDIVGFAKTLKDPRLAEPPQ
;
A
#
# COMPACT_ATOMS: atom_id res chain seq x y z
N MET A 1 -23.94 -5.81 -20.50
CA MET A 1 -22.47 -5.78 -20.58
C MET A 1 -21.94 -4.75 -19.60
N GLY A 2 -21.18 -5.17 -18.58
CA GLY A 2 -20.60 -4.27 -17.58
C GLY A 2 -19.39 -3.51 -18.11
N LYS A 3 -19.34 -2.20 -17.85
CA LYS A 3 -18.19 -1.36 -18.21
C LYS A 3 -16.96 -1.86 -17.43
N PHE A 4 -15.92 -2.29 -18.13
CA PHE A 4 -14.62 -2.59 -17.52
C PHE A 4 -14.04 -1.31 -16.92
N ASN A 5 -14.08 -1.17 -15.60
CA ASN A 5 -13.38 -0.09 -14.93
C ASN A 5 -11.89 -0.45 -14.87
N LYS A 6 -11.08 0.16 -15.74
CA LYS A 6 -9.61 0.03 -15.76
C LYS A 6 -8.94 0.36 -14.41
N PHE A 7 -9.63 1.12 -13.55
CA PHE A 7 -9.20 1.51 -12.21
C PHE A 7 -10.04 0.83 -11.10
N GLY A 8 -10.92 -0.09 -11.49
CA GLY A 8 -11.71 -0.89 -10.58
C GLY A 8 -10.87 -2.06 -10.09
N GLY A 9 -10.49 -2.05 -8.82
CA GLY A 9 -9.96 -3.24 -8.18
C GLY A 9 -11.00 -4.36 -8.18
N ILE A 10 -10.52 -5.60 -8.31
CA ILE A 10 -11.34 -6.81 -8.09
C ILE A 10 -11.53 -6.95 -6.57
N GLY A 11 -12.48 -6.20 -6.01
CA GLY A 11 -12.80 -6.20 -4.57
C GLY A 11 -12.55 -4.87 -3.84
N SER A 12 -13.00 -4.79 -2.58
CA SER A 12 -13.05 -3.60 -1.71
C SER A 12 -11.70 -3.00 -1.30
N THR A 13 -10.61 -3.32 -1.99
CA THR A 13 -9.28 -2.77 -1.70
C THR A 13 -9.09 -1.51 -2.52
N PRO A 14 -8.76 -0.35 -1.89
CA PRO A 14 -8.50 0.88 -2.63
C PRO A 14 -7.32 0.67 -3.60
N SER A 15 -7.41 1.24 -4.80
CA SER A 15 -6.28 1.25 -5.73
C SER A 15 -5.11 2.04 -5.14
N PHE A 16 -3.90 1.75 -5.59
CA PHE A 16 -2.69 2.41 -5.10
C PHE A 16 -2.75 3.93 -5.35
N GLN A 17 -3.29 4.36 -6.50
CA GLN A 17 -3.53 5.77 -6.83
C GLN A 17 -4.55 6.41 -5.88
N LEU A 18 -5.65 5.70 -5.58
CA LEU A 18 -6.65 6.20 -4.63
C LEU A 18 -6.01 6.42 -3.26
N LEU A 19 -5.29 5.41 -2.77
CA LEU A 19 -4.64 5.44 -1.47
C LEU A 19 -3.62 6.59 -1.38
N ALA A 20 -2.83 6.81 -2.43
CA ALA A 20 -1.85 7.90 -2.51
C ALA A 20 -2.49 9.28 -2.49
N SER A 21 -3.70 9.39 -3.03
CA SER A 21 -4.44 10.65 -3.09
C SER A 21 -5.24 11.00 -1.83
N LEU A 22 -5.38 10.07 -0.87
CA LEU A 22 -6.01 10.36 0.41
C LEU A 22 -5.19 11.39 1.20
N ARG A 23 -5.86 12.15 2.08
CA ARG A 23 -5.22 13.17 2.93
C ARG A 23 -4.06 12.58 3.76
N ASP A 24 -4.19 11.35 4.23
CA ASP A 24 -3.20 10.61 5.01
C ASP A 24 -2.45 9.56 4.16
N GLY A 25 -2.55 9.62 2.83
CA GLY A 25 -1.98 8.63 1.91
C GLY A 25 -0.47 8.48 2.06
N VAL A 26 0.25 9.60 2.08
CA VAL A 26 1.71 9.61 2.26
C VAL A 26 2.11 8.98 3.59
N GLU A 27 1.43 9.33 4.68
CA GLU A 27 1.68 8.76 6.01
C GLU A 27 1.44 7.25 6.03
N ARG A 28 0.38 6.79 5.34
CA ARG A 28 0.10 5.36 5.19
C ARG A 28 1.22 4.63 4.46
N PHE A 29 1.75 5.19 3.36
CA PHE A 29 2.90 4.62 2.67
C PHE A 29 4.20 4.69 3.46
N GLN A 30 4.39 5.70 4.31
CA GLN A 30 5.57 5.80 5.18
C GLN A 30 5.56 4.76 6.31
N SER A 31 4.38 4.30 6.73
CA SER A 31 4.23 3.45 7.92
C SER A 31 3.56 2.09 7.62
N PHE A 32 3.39 1.72 6.35
CA PHE A 32 2.57 0.56 5.98
C PHE A 32 3.08 -0.74 6.60
N TYR A 33 4.40 -0.94 6.67
CA TYR A 33 5.04 -2.12 7.26
C TYR A 33 4.65 -2.34 8.73
N ALA A 34 4.31 -1.26 9.45
CA ALA A 34 3.84 -1.30 10.83
C ALA A 34 2.30 -1.43 10.96
N ARG A 35 1.54 -1.22 9.88
CA ARG A 35 0.07 -1.25 9.87
C ARG A 35 -0.45 -2.64 9.52
N ARG A 36 -1.41 -3.16 10.29
CA ARG A 36 -2.05 -4.45 9.98
C ARG A 36 -2.64 -4.45 8.56
N PRO A 37 -2.48 -5.53 7.78
CA PRO A 37 -1.93 -6.83 8.19
C PRO A 37 -0.40 -6.98 8.01
N HIS A 38 0.33 -5.95 7.58
CA HIS A 38 1.72 -6.07 7.12
C HIS A 38 2.74 -6.58 8.15
N PRO A 39 2.70 -6.23 9.45
CA PRO A 39 3.64 -6.77 10.43
C PRO A 39 3.63 -8.29 10.57
N SER A 40 2.62 -8.97 10.00
CA SER A 40 2.53 -10.42 10.03
C SER A 40 3.49 -11.11 9.05
N PHE A 41 4.03 -10.41 8.04
CA PHE A 41 4.95 -11.01 7.06
C PHE A 41 5.87 -10.02 6.34
N ILE A 42 5.79 -8.72 6.61
CA ILE A 42 6.70 -7.69 6.10
C ILE A 42 7.60 -7.22 7.24
N PHE A 43 8.91 -7.22 7.01
CA PHE A 43 9.91 -6.88 8.01
C PHE A 43 10.97 -5.93 7.46
N LEU A 44 11.37 -4.97 8.29
CA LEU A 44 12.58 -4.17 8.12
C LEU A 44 13.79 -4.85 8.77
N PRO A 45 15.04 -4.40 8.51
CA PRO A 45 16.24 -5.14 8.91
C PRO A 45 16.38 -5.38 10.42
N ASP A 46 15.75 -4.55 11.24
CA ASP A 46 15.74 -4.58 12.71
C ASP A 46 14.48 -5.24 13.29
N GLN A 47 13.57 -5.74 12.45
CA GLN A 47 12.28 -6.29 12.87
C GLN A 47 12.26 -7.82 12.86
N GLN A 48 11.47 -8.38 13.79
CA GLN A 48 11.20 -9.81 13.87
C GLN A 48 9.70 -10.09 13.86
N PRO A 49 9.28 -11.31 13.51
CA PRO A 49 7.88 -11.72 13.60
C PRO A 49 7.28 -11.42 14.98
N PRO A 50 6.07 -10.85 15.06
CA PRO A 50 5.43 -10.49 16.33
C PRO A 50 5.03 -11.70 17.19
N THR A 51 5.05 -12.90 16.60
CA THR A 51 4.72 -14.15 17.28
C THR A 51 5.66 -15.26 16.81
N LYS A 52 5.73 -16.36 17.59
CA LYS A 52 6.46 -17.57 17.21
C LYS A 52 5.65 -18.52 16.32
N LEU A 53 4.42 -18.15 15.96
CA LEU A 53 3.59 -18.95 15.05
C LEU A 53 4.17 -18.90 13.64
N PRO A 54 3.98 -19.95 12.83
CA PRO A 54 4.39 -19.93 11.44
C PRO A 54 3.71 -18.78 10.69
N LEU A 55 4.44 -18.16 9.76
CA LEU A 55 3.89 -17.11 8.91
C LEU A 55 2.90 -17.72 7.92
N ASN A 56 1.79 -17.02 7.68
CA ASN A 56 0.78 -17.44 6.70
C ASN A 56 1.22 -17.23 5.24
N ALA A 57 2.34 -16.54 5.02
CA ALA A 57 2.95 -16.28 3.72
C ALA A 57 4.47 -16.17 3.87
N PRO A 58 5.25 -16.38 2.80
CA PRO A 58 6.69 -16.12 2.81
C PRO A 58 6.98 -14.68 3.24
N PRO A 59 8.00 -14.46 4.10
CA PRO A 59 8.33 -13.12 4.58
C PRO A 59 8.87 -12.25 3.45
N ILE A 60 8.48 -10.98 3.46
CA ILE A 60 9.03 -9.92 2.60
C ILE A 60 9.98 -9.09 3.47
N GLN A 61 11.25 -9.05 3.07
CA GLN A 61 12.27 -8.22 3.71
C GLN A 61 12.44 -6.94 2.90
N LEU A 62 12.31 -5.78 3.55
CA LEU A 62 12.52 -4.47 2.94
C LEU A 62 13.62 -3.71 3.65
N THR A 63 14.35 -2.88 2.93
CA THR A 63 15.22 -1.86 3.53
C THR A 63 14.44 -0.56 3.76
N TYR A 64 14.96 0.31 4.63
CA TYR A 64 14.38 1.66 4.79
C TYR A 64 14.44 2.47 3.49
N GLU A 65 15.51 2.32 2.71
CA GLU A 65 15.64 2.94 1.40
C GLU A 65 14.52 2.50 0.44
N GLN A 66 14.16 1.21 0.44
CA GLN A 66 13.04 0.71 -0.36
C GLN A 66 11.68 1.26 0.11
N VAL A 67 11.52 1.53 1.41
CA VAL A 67 10.33 2.24 1.90
C VAL A 67 10.29 3.66 1.35
N ASP A 68 11.42 4.36 1.35
CA ASP A 68 11.53 5.70 0.77
C ASP A 68 11.25 5.70 -0.73
N ASP A 69 11.72 4.69 -1.47
CA ASP A 69 11.42 4.50 -2.89
C ASP A 69 9.93 4.27 -3.15
N ILE A 70 9.27 3.45 -2.33
CA ILE A 70 7.82 3.21 -2.41
C ILE A 70 7.04 4.51 -2.16
N VAL A 71 7.45 5.29 -1.15
CA VAL A 71 6.85 6.59 -0.84
C VAL A 71 7.11 7.57 -1.98
N GLY A 72 8.32 7.59 -2.54
CA GLY A 72 8.70 8.39 -3.70
C GLY A 72 7.82 8.08 -4.89
N PHE A 73 7.66 6.79 -5.22
CA PHE A 73 6.77 6.33 -6.28
C PHE A 73 5.31 6.74 -6.02
N ALA A 74 4.80 6.54 -4.81
CA ALA A 74 3.43 6.91 -4.46
C ALA A 74 3.16 8.41 -4.69
N LYS A 75 4.14 9.28 -4.40
CA LYS A 75 4.04 10.73 -4.65
C LYS A 75 3.98 11.10 -6.13
N THR A 76 4.46 10.23 -7.04
CA THR A 76 4.36 10.48 -8.49
C THR A 76 2.97 10.16 -9.05
N LEU A 77 2.15 9.42 -8.30
CA LEU A 77 0.86 8.97 -8.77
C LEU A 77 -0.18 10.09 -8.68
N LYS A 78 -0.93 10.25 -9.77
CA LYS A 78 -2.11 11.11 -9.84
C LYS A 78 -3.34 10.22 -9.94
N ASP A 79 -4.37 10.47 -9.13
CA ASP A 79 -5.66 9.79 -9.31
C ASP A 79 -6.48 10.57 -10.36
N PRO A 80 -6.70 10.01 -11.57
CA PRO A 80 -7.48 10.69 -12.59
C PRO A 80 -8.94 10.93 -12.18
N ARG A 81 -9.49 10.14 -11.24
CA ARG A 81 -10.87 10.31 -10.74
C ARG A 81 -11.05 11.51 -9.82
N LEU A 82 -9.96 12.04 -9.27
CA LEU A 82 -9.98 13.33 -8.57
C LEU A 82 -9.89 14.53 -9.54
N ALA A 83 -9.47 14.28 -10.79
CA ALA A 83 -9.45 15.29 -11.85
C ALA A 83 -10.76 15.31 -12.66
N GLU A 84 -11.54 14.24 -12.64
CA GLU A 84 -12.89 14.20 -13.21
C GLU A 84 -13.89 14.80 -12.21
N PRO A 85 -14.78 15.72 -12.63
CA PRO A 85 -15.83 16.22 -11.76
C PRO A 85 -16.75 15.06 -11.35
N PRO A 86 -17.35 15.11 -10.13
CA PRO A 86 -18.29 14.08 -9.70
C PRO A 86 -19.44 13.99 -10.71
N GLN A 87 -19.71 12.77 -11.17
CA GLN A 87 -20.82 12.42 -12.08
C GLN A 87 -22.17 12.49 -11.36
#